data_AF-A0A397U6G7-F1
#
_entry.id   AF-A0A397U6G7-F1
#
_cell.length_a   1.000
_cell.length_b   1.000
_cell.length_c   1.000
_cell.angle_alpha   90.00
_cell.angle_beta   90.00
_cell.angle_gamma   90.00
#
_symmetry.space_group_name_H-M   'P 1'
#
loop_
_entity.id
_entity.type
_entity.pdbx_description
1 polymer ?
#
loop_
_entity_poly.entity_id
_entity_poly.type
_entity_poly.pdbx_seq_one_letter_code
_entity_poly.pdbx_strand_id
1 'polypeptide(L)'
;MAFHLEIILESELQTLIDFIKTTQNHKTYVQYGVYIESCAKRLGWHEVLDSKLYEPLELIEAKKRITNLKFIDVSETVKAISNAFSKVELSSNDLLLSGILDVEALDTSNSPIKKALQEIRLWDNVKETLLLKRLPDGLKKFIIKQVCTGNALIPDDNDCLLYRKTQILIDSIKRLWRIPSVQSCSTKVNESSWAHYVLQPIVNFIVDFKESDICIRWDTITSKASLERNNEKGPIKKNDIYGVYEIGGHFDLELILGEISNGPFNRSSQVQVHIKKDRSKLSKCGKDALNFVINKYAKSHNYDDLVKMQEIKIYLLHAHETVLELFIIDRRIAPLYRMRKLGTVETPFLENSEKKLIKLIQLLYTLSIHIEENLRLIKEIFNKNLDKDHISNYSSEDNDNDEGEEECEEISKMFSFISLIPTYNTPRSSIN
;
A
#
# COMPACT_ATOMS: atom_id res chain seq x y z
N MET A 1 -16.56 18.89 -46.05
CA MET A 1 -17.06 19.37 -44.75
C MET A 1 -16.36 18.64 -43.59
N ALA A 2 -16.28 17.30 -43.59
CA ALA A 2 -15.49 16.53 -42.61
C ALA A 2 -13.99 16.91 -42.56
N PHE A 3 -13.34 17.05 -43.72
CA PHE A 3 -11.93 17.46 -43.82
C PHE A 3 -11.63 18.89 -43.33
N HIS A 4 -12.63 19.79 -43.33
CA HIS A 4 -12.47 21.15 -42.81
C HIS A 4 -12.65 21.20 -41.29
N LEU A 5 -13.50 20.33 -40.73
CA LEU A 5 -13.63 20.17 -39.28
C LEU A 5 -12.34 19.59 -38.66
N GLU A 6 -11.68 18.66 -39.35
CA GLU A 6 -10.41 18.06 -38.90
C GLU A 6 -9.27 19.08 -38.83
N ILE A 7 -9.12 19.93 -39.84
CA ILE A 7 -8.08 20.97 -39.89
C ILE A 7 -8.34 22.08 -38.86
N ILE A 8 -9.60 22.47 -38.67
CA ILE A 8 -9.98 23.46 -37.65
C ILE A 8 -9.65 22.91 -36.25
N LEU A 9 -10.01 21.66 -35.97
CA LEU A 9 -9.70 20.97 -34.71
C LEU A 9 -8.20 20.83 -34.46
N GLU A 10 -7.39 20.50 -35.47
CA GLU A 10 -5.93 20.45 -35.33
C GLU A 10 -5.32 21.82 -35.03
N SER A 11 -5.78 22.88 -35.71
CA SER A 11 -5.29 24.24 -35.47
C SER A 11 -5.66 24.78 -34.10
N GLU A 12 -6.87 24.47 -33.64
CA GLU A 12 -7.37 24.88 -32.32
C GLU A 12 -6.66 24.09 -31.22
N LEU A 13 -6.41 22.80 -31.46
CA LEU A 13 -5.63 21.94 -30.57
C LEU A 13 -4.17 22.42 -30.48
N GLN A 14 -3.55 22.76 -31.61
CA GLN A 14 -2.17 23.27 -31.62
C GLN A 14 -2.07 24.64 -30.93
N THR A 15 -3.06 25.51 -31.14
CA THR A 15 -3.17 26.81 -30.45
C THR A 15 -3.35 26.60 -28.95
N LEU A 16 -4.16 25.62 -28.53
CA LEU A 16 -4.33 25.24 -27.13
C LEU A 16 -3.03 24.68 -26.54
N ILE A 17 -2.33 23.81 -27.27
CA ILE A 17 -1.03 23.25 -26.86
C ILE A 17 0.01 24.36 -26.68
N ASP A 18 0.09 25.30 -27.61
CA ASP A 18 1.05 26.40 -27.54
C ASP A 18 0.67 27.44 -26.47
N PHE A 19 -0.63 27.63 -26.22
CA PHE A 19 -1.12 28.38 -25.06
C PHE A 19 -0.79 27.69 -23.73
N ILE A 20 -0.93 26.36 -23.63
CA ILE A 20 -0.56 25.56 -22.46
C ILE A 20 0.96 25.68 -22.21
N LYS A 21 1.79 25.55 -23.25
CA LYS A 21 3.26 25.71 -23.15
C LYS A 21 3.67 27.11 -22.70
N THR A 22 3.00 28.15 -23.19
CA THR A 22 3.31 29.54 -22.78
C THR A 22 2.79 29.86 -21.38
N THR A 23 1.66 29.28 -20.96
CA THR A 23 1.11 29.47 -19.61
C THR A 23 1.77 28.62 -18.53
N GLN A 24 2.43 27.50 -18.86
CA GLN A 24 3.27 26.73 -17.92
C GLN A 24 4.34 27.57 -17.21
N ASN A 25 4.78 28.68 -17.82
CA ASN A 25 5.75 29.60 -17.24
C ASN A 25 5.16 30.59 -16.21
N HIS A 26 3.83 30.60 -15.99
CA HIS A 26 3.16 31.55 -15.11
C HIS A 26 2.23 30.87 -14.08
N LYS A 27 2.16 31.42 -12.86
CA LYS A 27 1.36 30.90 -11.71
C LYS A 27 -0.15 30.76 -11.98
N THR A 28 -0.66 31.26 -13.12
CA THR A 28 -2.05 31.17 -13.60
C THR A 28 -2.42 29.82 -14.23
N TYR A 29 -1.45 28.93 -14.46
CA TYR A 29 -1.60 27.63 -15.13
C TYR A 29 -2.64 26.67 -14.52
N VAL A 30 -2.83 26.68 -13.19
CA VAL A 30 -3.65 25.67 -12.49
C VAL A 30 -5.15 25.82 -12.79
N GLN A 31 -5.67 27.05 -12.84
CA GLN A 31 -7.10 27.28 -13.10
C GLN A 31 -7.47 26.97 -14.54
N TYR A 32 -6.60 27.31 -15.50
CA TYR A 32 -6.82 27.02 -16.91
C TYR A 32 -6.62 25.54 -17.24
N GLY A 33 -5.65 24.87 -16.61
CA GLY A 33 -5.44 23.44 -16.81
C GLY A 33 -6.64 22.58 -16.38
N VAL A 34 -7.21 22.84 -15.19
CA VAL A 34 -8.42 22.14 -14.72
C VAL A 34 -9.63 22.42 -15.63
N TYR A 35 -9.76 23.65 -16.13
CA TYR A 35 -10.79 24.00 -17.10
C TYR A 35 -10.61 23.24 -18.43
N ILE A 36 -9.38 23.14 -18.93
CA ILE A 36 -9.03 22.37 -20.13
C ILE A 36 -9.31 20.89 -19.90
N GLU A 37 -9.06 20.35 -18.70
CA GLU A 37 -9.37 18.95 -18.36
C GLU A 37 -10.85 18.66 -18.46
N SER A 38 -11.64 19.52 -17.82
CA SER A 38 -13.09 19.43 -17.81
C SER A 38 -13.64 19.53 -19.23
N CYS A 39 -13.07 20.41 -20.06
CA CYS A 39 -13.46 20.55 -21.46
C CYS A 39 -13.10 19.31 -22.28
N ALA A 40 -11.86 18.81 -22.17
CA ALA A 40 -11.40 17.62 -22.90
C ALA A 40 -12.20 16.36 -22.51
N LYS A 41 -12.52 16.19 -21.21
CA LYS A 41 -13.38 15.09 -20.72
C LYS A 41 -14.79 15.16 -21.29
N ARG A 42 -15.40 16.35 -21.32
CA ARG A 42 -16.75 16.53 -21.92
C ARG A 42 -16.75 16.28 -23.43
N LEU A 43 -15.67 16.61 -24.12
CA LEU A 43 -15.53 16.50 -25.57
C LEU A 43 -15.02 15.12 -26.03
N GLY A 44 -14.72 14.20 -25.11
CA GLY A 44 -14.19 12.87 -25.42
C GLY A 44 -12.73 12.87 -25.92
N TRP A 45 -11.99 13.96 -25.72
CA TRP A 45 -10.60 14.14 -26.17
C TRP A 45 -9.60 13.50 -25.21
N HIS A 46 -9.78 12.21 -24.92
CA HIS A 46 -8.94 11.49 -23.97
C HIS A 46 -7.48 11.43 -24.41
N GLU A 47 -7.21 11.46 -25.72
CA GLU A 47 -5.85 11.46 -26.30
C GLU A 47 -5.04 12.73 -25.97
N VAL A 48 -5.73 13.87 -25.79
CA VAL A 48 -5.09 15.14 -25.39
C VAL A 48 -4.69 15.12 -23.90
N LEU A 49 -5.45 14.39 -23.08
CA LEU A 49 -5.16 14.16 -21.66
C LEU A 49 -4.01 13.16 -21.46
N ASP A 50 -3.82 12.22 -22.39
CA ASP A 50 -2.71 11.25 -22.37
C ASP A 50 -1.37 11.84 -22.84
N SER A 51 -1.35 13.12 -23.25
CA SER A 51 -0.12 13.80 -23.66
C SER A 51 0.75 14.19 -22.45
N LYS A 52 2.08 14.27 -22.66
CA LYS A 52 3.10 14.73 -21.69
C LYS A 52 2.81 16.11 -21.04
N LEU A 53 1.74 16.79 -21.45
CA LEU A 53 1.29 18.09 -20.93
C LEU A 53 0.44 17.99 -19.66
N TYR A 54 -0.12 16.83 -19.31
CA TYR A 54 -0.99 16.65 -18.13
C TYR A 54 -0.26 16.25 -16.84
N GLU A 55 0.82 15.51 -16.98
CA GLU A 55 1.71 15.12 -15.88
C GLU A 55 2.19 16.32 -15.03
N PRO A 56 2.47 17.51 -15.62
CA PRO A 56 2.72 18.74 -14.87
C PRO A 56 1.52 19.27 -14.07
N LEU A 57 0.28 19.16 -14.59
CA LEU A 57 -0.92 19.68 -13.93
C LEU A 57 -1.29 18.87 -12.68
N GLU A 58 -1.31 17.54 -12.80
CA GLU A 58 -1.56 16.65 -11.65
C GLU A 58 -0.54 16.87 -10.54
N LEU A 59 0.73 17.04 -10.92
CA LEU A 59 1.82 17.34 -9.99
C LEU A 59 1.63 18.68 -9.28
N ILE A 60 1.21 19.73 -9.99
CA ILE A 60 0.95 21.03 -9.40
C ILE A 60 -0.28 21.00 -8.48
N GLU A 61 -1.36 20.33 -8.88
CA GLU A 61 -2.53 20.14 -8.01
C GLU A 61 -2.17 19.37 -6.74
N ALA A 62 -1.46 18.25 -6.86
CA ALA A 62 -1.02 17.46 -5.72
C ALA A 62 -0.14 18.30 -4.77
N LYS A 63 0.83 19.05 -5.32
CA LYS A 63 1.65 20.00 -4.56
C LYS A 63 0.80 21.03 -3.85
N LYS A 64 -0.19 21.61 -4.52
CA LYS A 64 -1.09 22.62 -3.92
C LYS A 64 -1.92 22.01 -2.78
N ARG A 65 -2.53 20.83 -2.98
CA ARG A 65 -3.33 20.15 -1.96
C ARG A 65 -2.50 19.86 -0.70
N ILE A 66 -1.31 19.27 -0.88
CA ILE A 66 -0.43 18.93 0.25
C ILE A 66 0.12 20.19 0.93
N THR A 67 0.51 21.21 0.17
CA THR A 67 1.00 22.49 0.72
C THR A 67 -0.10 23.27 1.45
N ASN A 68 -1.36 23.06 1.08
CA ASN A 68 -2.49 23.71 1.74
C ASN A 68 -2.89 23.06 3.06
N LEU A 69 -2.43 21.83 3.34
CA LEU A 69 -2.70 21.17 4.63
C LEU A 69 -2.24 22.00 5.83
N LYS A 70 -1.23 22.86 5.67
CA LYS A 70 -0.77 23.75 6.73
C LYS A 70 -1.82 24.77 7.22
N PHE A 71 -2.83 25.06 6.39
CA PHE A 71 -3.89 26.02 6.68
C PHE A 71 -5.15 25.36 7.25
N ILE A 72 -5.16 24.03 7.34
CA ILE A 72 -6.26 23.27 7.92
C ILE A 72 -5.85 22.87 9.35
N ASP A 73 -6.84 22.61 10.20
CA ASP A 73 -6.58 22.11 11.54
C ASP A 73 -6.08 20.66 11.49
N VAL A 74 -4.76 20.52 11.44
CA VAL A 74 -4.02 19.24 11.38
C VAL A 74 -2.81 19.28 12.31
N SER A 75 -2.26 18.10 12.60
CA SER A 75 -1.09 17.94 13.47
C SER A 75 0.12 18.76 13.02
N GLU A 76 0.99 19.13 13.97
CA GLU A 76 2.25 19.82 13.69
C GLU A 76 3.14 19.04 12.70
N THR A 77 3.14 17.70 12.81
CA THR A 77 3.81 16.81 11.84
C THR A 77 3.36 17.10 10.42
N VAL A 78 2.05 17.17 10.17
CA VAL A 78 1.50 17.44 8.84
C VAL A 78 1.82 18.87 8.39
N LYS A 79 1.72 19.85 9.28
CA LYS A 79 2.08 21.25 8.97
C LYS A 79 3.55 21.37 8.56
N ALA A 80 4.45 20.67 9.26
CA ALA A 80 5.86 20.64 8.92
C ALA A 80 6.14 19.98 7.58
N ILE A 81 5.52 18.82 7.31
CA ILE A 81 5.61 18.14 6.01
C ILE A 81 5.09 19.06 4.90
N SER A 82 3.93 19.67 5.10
CA SER A 82 3.27 20.58 4.15
C SER A 82 4.15 21.78 3.81
N ASN A 83 4.81 22.38 4.81
CA ASN A 83 5.76 23.47 4.62
C ASN A 83 7.04 23.05 3.89
N ALA A 84 7.55 21.85 4.18
CA ALA A 84 8.74 21.33 3.51
C ALA A 84 8.44 20.87 2.07
N PHE A 85 7.19 20.51 1.77
CA PHE A 85 6.78 19.94 0.49
C PHE A 85 7.09 20.84 -0.71
N SER A 86 7.00 22.16 -0.54
CA SER A 86 7.30 23.11 -1.62
C SER A 86 8.77 23.08 -2.06
N LYS A 87 9.66 22.54 -1.22
CA LYS A 87 11.10 22.42 -1.48
C LYS A 87 11.48 21.03 -2.02
N VAL A 88 10.51 20.12 -2.18
CA VAL A 88 10.76 18.77 -2.69
C VAL A 88 10.67 18.77 -4.22
N GLU A 89 11.74 18.28 -4.84
CA GLU A 89 11.75 17.91 -6.26
C GLU A 89 10.94 16.62 -6.41
N LEU A 90 9.90 16.66 -7.24
CA LEU A 90 9.00 15.54 -7.42
C LEU A 90 9.05 15.05 -8.86
N SER A 91 9.12 13.73 -9.02
CA SER A 91 8.81 13.02 -10.24
C SER A 91 7.32 12.66 -10.28
N SER A 92 6.80 12.37 -11.47
CA SER A 92 5.40 12.01 -11.68
C SER A 92 4.94 10.72 -11.02
N ASN A 93 5.90 9.84 -10.66
CA ASN A 93 5.61 8.57 -10.02
C ASN A 93 5.81 8.59 -8.51
N ASP A 94 6.14 9.75 -7.94
CA ASP A 94 6.43 9.86 -6.52
C ASP A 94 5.19 9.60 -5.67
N LEU A 95 5.35 8.71 -4.70
CA LEU A 95 4.32 8.35 -3.73
C LEU A 95 3.80 9.54 -2.93
N LEU A 96 4.64 10.55 -2.75
CA LEU A 96 4.30 11.83 -2.14
C LEU A 96 3.15 12.54 -2.86
N LEU A 97 3.04 12.43 -4.19
CA LEU A 97 1.91 13.02 -4.93
C LEU A 97 0.58 12.38 -4.52
N SER A 98 0.60 11.10 -4.15
CA SER A 98 -0.54 10.38 -3.60
C SER A 98 -0.66 10.53 -2.08
N GLY A 99 0.06 11.46 -1.44
CA GLY A 99 0.05 11.66 0.01
C GLY A 99 0.64 10.49 0.79
N ILE A 100 1.43 9.63 0.16
CA ILE A 100 2.10 8.49 0.81
C ILE A 100 3.54 8.88 1.11
N LEU A 101 3.85 8.95 2.40
CA LEU A 101 5.19 9.19 2.93
C LEU A 101 5.95 7.86 2.95
N ASP A 102 6.75 7.61 1.92
CA ASP A 102 7.73 6.54 1.93
C ASP A 102 8.88 6.92 2.87
N VAL A 103 8.80 6.46 4.12
CA VAL A 103 9.74 6.82 5.18
C VAL A 103 11.16 6.40 4.81
N GLU A 104 11.35 5.27 4.13
CA GLU A 104 12.67 4.80 3.71
C GLU A 104 13.27 5.74 2.66
N ALA A 105 12.49 6.14 1.66
CA ALA A 105 12.95 7.11 0.65
C ALA A 105 13.23 8.50 1.25
N LEU A 106 12.49 8.89 2.28
CA LEU A 106 12.68 10.15 2.99
C LEU A 106 13.84 10.13 3.99
N ASP A 107 14.34 8.96 4.41
CA ASP A 107 15.40 8.82 5.42
C ASP A 107 16.81 9.10 4.85
N THR A 108 16.94 10.16 4.06
CA THR A 108 18.21 10.61 3.46
C THR A 108 18.62 11.96 4.02
N SER A 109 19.92 12.25 4.07
CA SER A 109 20.44 13.54 4.58
C SER A 109 19.95 14.76 3.80
N ASN A 110 19.48 14.55 2.57
CA ASN A 110 19.08 15.61 1.65
C ASN A 110 17.57 15.84 1.62
N SER A 111 16.77 14.99 2.27
CA SER A 111 15.31 15.12 2.30
C SER A 111 14.86 16.40 3.03
N PRO A 112 14.20 17.35 2.33
CA PRO A 112 13.69 18.57 2.96
C PRO A 112 12.66 18.28 4.05
N ILE A 113 11.82 17.26 3.84
CA ILE A 113 10.79 16.83 4.79
C ILE A 113 11.45 16.29 6.07
N LYS A 114 12.47 15.44 5.95
CA LYS A 114 13.20 14.93 7.11
C LYS A 114 13.83 16.06 7.92
N LYS A 115 14.51 17.01 7.27
CA LYS A 115 15.12 18.16 7.96
C LYS A 115 14.09 18.97 8.73
N ALA A 116 12.97 19.32 8.10
CA ALA A 116 11.90 20.06 8.76
C ALA A 116 11.33 19.31 9.98
N LEU A 117 11.15 18.00 9.89
CA LEU A 117 10.68 17.17 11.00
C LEU A 117 11.74 17.02 12.11
N GLN A 118 13.02 17.02 11.78
CA GLN A 118 14.11 16.98 12.75
C GLN A 118 14.22 18.30 13.52
N GLU A 119 14.04 19.44 12.84
CA GLU A 119 14.05 20.78 13.46
C GLU A 119 13.00 20.89 14.58
N ILE A 120 11.84 20.26 14.41
CA ILE A 120 10.76 20.22 15.41
C ILE A 120 10.73 18.93 16.25
N ARG A 121 11.76 18.07 16.16
CA ARG A 121 11.90 16.82 16.93
C ARG A 121 10.75 15.81 16.75
N LEU A 122 10.10 15.79 15.58
CA LEU A 122 9.03 14.84 15.25
C LEU A 122 9.47 13.74 14.28
N TRP A 123 10.70 13.78 13.75
CA TRP A 123 11.18 12.76 12.81
C TRP A 123 11.12 11.34 13.37
N ASP A 124 11.48 11.14 14.63
CA ASP A 124 11.48 9.80 15.22
C ASP A 124 10.06 9.22 15.36
N ASN A 125 9.04 10.06 15.54
CA ASN A 125 7.63 9.66 15.54
C ASN A 125 7.18 9.24 14.14
N VAL A 126 7.64 9.95 13.10
CA VAL A 126 7.35 9.58 11.70
C VAL A 126 8.10 8.30 11.33
N LYS A 127 9.39 8.21 11.66
CA LYS A 127 10.23 7.06 11.33
C LYS A 127 9.75 5.80 12.03
N GLU A 128 9.44 5.91 13.33
CA GLU A 128 8.97 4.84 14.22
C GLU A 128 9.58 3.48 13.87
N THR A 129 10.83 3.27 14.30
CA THR A 129 11.59 2.05 14.00
C THR A 129 10.84 0.82 14.49
N LEU A 130 10.47 -0.06 13.56
CA LEU A 130 9.82 -1.32 13.85
C LEU A 130 10.86 -2.31 14.40
N LEU A 131 10.63 -2.81 15.60
CA LEU A 131 11.52 -3.78 16.23
C LEU A 131 11.10 -5.21 15.86
N LEU A 132 12.05 -5.98 15.34
CA LEU A 132 11.83 -7.41 15.11
C LEU A 132 11.58 -8.13 16.42
N LYS A 133 10.50 -8.92 16.47
CA LYS A 133 10.17 -9.75 17.62
C LYS A 133 11.29 -10.80 17.77
N ARG A 134 11.63 -11.12 19.02
CA ARG A 134 12.59 -12.20 19.30
C ARG A 134 11.89 -13.53 19.02
N LEU A 135 12.58 -14.45 18.36
CA LEU A 135 12.12 -15.83 18.25
C LEU A 135 12.07 -16.46 19.65
N PRO A 136 11.08 -17.33 19.94
CA PRO A 136 11.05 -18.09 21.18
C PRO A 136 12.34 -18.86 21.44
N ASP A 137 12.63 -19.07 22.72
CA ASP A 137 13.79 -19.84 23.16
C ASP A 137 13.71 -21.26 22.59
N GLY A 138 14.85 -21.78 22.12
CA GLY A 138 14.90 -23.10 21.47
C GLY A 138 14.56 -23.09 19.97
N LEU A 139 13.74 -22.17 19.46
CA LEU A 139 13.33 -22.20 18.04
C LEU A 139 14.52 -22.02 17.10
N LYS A 140 15.49 -21.18 17.46
CA LYS A 140 16.76 -21.06 16.70
C LYS A 140 17.53 -22.38 16.63
N LYS A 141 17.61 -23.11 17.76
CA LYS A 141 18.28 -24.42 17.82
C LYS A 141 17.51 -25.46 16.99
N PHE A 142 16.18 -25.40 17.03
CA PHE A 142 15.32 -26.24 16.21
C PHE A 142 15.51 -25.98 14.71
N ILE A 143 15.53 -24.71 14.28
CA ILE A 143 15.78 -24.34 12.87
C ILE A 143 17.11 -24.95 12.40
N ILE A 144 18.19 -24.75 13.16
CA ILE A 144 19.52 -25.30 12.83
C ILE A 144 19.43 -26.83 12.73
N LYS A 145 18.88 -27.50 13.75
CA LYS A 145 18.74 -28.96 13.74
C LYS A 145 17.91 -29.47 12.56
N GLN A 146 16.81 -28.79 12.22
CA GLN A 146 15.93 -29.19 11.12
C GLN A 146 16.60 -28.99 9.75
N VAL A 147 17.36 -27.90 9.58
CA VAL A 147 18.15 -27.67 8.37
C VAL A 147 19.18 -28.79 8.20
N CYS A 148 20.01 -29.04 9.23
CA CYS A 148 21.12 -30.01 9.14
C CYS A 148 20.65 -31.46 9.06
N THR A 149 19.67 -31.87 9.88
CA THR A 149 19.32 -33.30 10.07
C THR A 149 17.96 -33.69 9.50
N GLY A 150 17.05 -32.73 9.27
CA GLY A 150 15.67 -33.01 8.84
C GLY A 150 14.77 -33.67 9.90
N ASN A 151 15.31 -34.01 11.07
CA ASN A 151 14.64 -34.81 12.10
C ASN A 151 14.59 -34.07 13.45
N ALA A 152 14.38 -32.75 13.43
CA ALA A 152 14.18 -32.01 14.67
C ALA A 152 12.82 -32.37 15.28
N LEU A 153 12.82 -32.73 16.57
CA LEU A 153 11.59 -33.00 17.31
C LEU A 153 10.88 -31.68 17.60
N ILE A 154 9.58 -31.63 17.31
CA ILE A 154 8.72 -30.51 17.71
C ILE A 154 8.48 -30.64 19.22
N PRO A 155 8.76 -29.61 20.02
CA PRO A 155 8.41 -29.59 21.44
C PRO A 155 6.90 -29.69 21.64
N ASP A 156 6.49 -30.43 22.67
CA ASP A 156 5.09 -30.48 23.11
C ASP A 156 4.83 -29.35 24.11
N ASP A 157 4.79 -28.12 23.60
CA ASP A 157 4.59 -26.88 24.36
C ASP A 157 3.59 -25.93 23.67
N ASN A 158 3.34 -24.77 24.30
CA ASN A 158 2.41 -23.75 23.77
C ASN A 158 2.83 -23.20 22.39
N ASP A 159 4.10 -23.33 22.02
CA ASP A 159 4.63 -22.85 20.74
C ASP A 159 4.67 -23.95 19.66
N CYS A 160 4.18 -25.17 19.95
CA CYS A 160 4.17 -26.32 19.03
C CYS A 160 3.70 -25.96 17.61
N LEU A 161 2.67 -25.10 17.48
CA LEU A 161 2.18 -24.61 16.19
C LEU A 161 3.23 -23.81 15.40
N LEU A 162 3.98 -22.93 16.06
CA LEU A 162 5.06 -22.15 15.45
C LEU A 162 6.21 -23.07 15.01
N TYR A 163 6.58 -24.05 15.82
CA TYR A 163 7.60 -25.04 15.46
C TYR A 163 7.18 -25.86 14.23
N ARG A 164 5.93 -26.33 14.19
CA ARG A 164 5.37 -27.07 13.04
C ARG A 164 5.39 -26.25 11.75
N LYS A 165 4.96 -24.98 11.81
CA LYS A 165 5.01 -24.09 10.64
C LYS A 165 6.41 -23.78 10.19
N THR A 166 7.30 -23.58 11.15
CA THR A 166 8.74 -23.41 10.89
C THR A 166 9.28 -24.64 10.16
N GLN A 167 8.94 -25.85 10.60
CA GLN A 167 9.33 -27.09 9.92
C GLN A 167 8.80 -27.13 8.47
N ILE A 168 7.51 -26.86 8.26
CA ILE A 168 6.88 -26.87 6.93
C ILE A 168 7.58 -25.87 5.99
N LEU A 169 7.88 -24.66 6.47
CA LEU A 169 8.59 -23.64 5.70
C LEU A 169 10.02 -24.09 5.36
N ILE A 170 10.76 -24.61 6.35
CA ILE A 170 12.13 -25.13 6.14
C ILE A 170 12.11 -26.26 5.10
N ASP A 171 11.20 -27.21 5.23
CA ASP A 171 11.11 -28.35 4.32
C ASP A 171 10.72 -27.91 2.91
N SER A 172 9.85 -26.90 2.77
CA SER A 172 9.51 -26.30 1.47
C SER A 172 10.72 -25.63 0.82
N ILE A 173 11.49 -24.87 1.60
CA ILE A 173 12.74 -24.24 1.13
C ILE A 173 13.78 -25.29 0.75
N LYS A 174 13.91 -26.37 1.52
CA LYS A 174 14.81 -27.49 1.19
C LYS A 174 14.43 -28.18 -0.13
N ARG A 175 13.14 -28.20 -0.51
CA ARG A 175 12.73 -28.68 -1.83
C ARG A 175 13.22 -27.78 -2.95
N LEU A 176 13.24 -26.46 -2.75
CA LEU A 176 13.84 -25.51 -3.71
C LEU A 176 15.31 -25.82 -3.98
N TRP A 177 16.05 -26.21 -2.94
CA TRP A 177 17.47 -26.54 -3.08
C TRP A 177 17.72 -27.74 -3.99
N ARG A 178 16.73 -28.61 -4.16
CA ARG A 178 16.80 -29.78 -5.05
C ARG A 178 16.48 -29.45 -6.50
N ILE A 179 16.00 -28.25 -6.81
CA ILE A 179 15.60 -27.85 -8.16
C ILE A 179 16.84 -27.35 -8.92
N PRO A 180 17.27 -28.01 -10.03
CA PRO A 180 18.49 -27.61 -10.73
C PRO A 180 18.45 -26.19 -11.31
N SER A 181 17.29 -25.73 -11.79
CA SER A 181 17.14 -24.36 -12.32
C SER A 181 17.29 -23.29 -11.24
N VAL A 182 16.91 -23.60 -10.00
CA VAL A 182 17.11 -22.71 -8.84
C VAL A 182 18.59 -22.69 -8.45
N GLN A 183 19.23 -23.86 -8.37
CA GLN A 183 20.66 -23.95 -7.99
C GLN A 183 21.59 -23.32 -9.03
N SER A 184 21.22 -23.38 -10.30
CA SER A 184 21.96 -22.72 -11.39
C SER A 184 21.62 -21.24 -11.57
N CYS A 185 20.79 -20.66 -10.68
CA CYS A 185 20.31 -19.27 -10.78
C CYS A 185 19.75 -18.94 -12.18
N SER A 186 18.98 -19.87 -12.75
CA SER A 186 18.53 -19.78 -14.14
C SER A 186 17.38 -18.78 -14.30
N THR A 187 17.40 -18.01 -15.38
CA THR A 187 16.28 -17.15 -15.82
C THR A 187 15.02 -17.93 -16.19
N LYS A 188 15.08 -19.27 -16.23
CA LYS A 188 13.91 -20.15 -16.34
C LYS A 188 13.00 -20.08 -15.12
N VAL A 189 13.51 -19.66 -13.96
CA VAL A 189 12.68 -19.36 -12.78
C VAL A 189 12.04 -17.99 -13.00
N ASN A 190 10.79 -17.98 -13.44
CA ASN A 190 9.99 -16.80 -13.72
C ASN A 190 9.08 -16.43 -12.54
N GLU A 191 8.28 -15.36 -12.67
CA GLU A 191 7.35 -14.86 -11.65
C GLU A 191 6.41 -15.95 -11.12
N SER A 192 5.74 -16.68 -12.02
CA SER A 192 4.81 -17.75 -11.64
C SER A 192 5.50 -18.87 -10.85
N SER A 193 6.68 -19.31 -11.30
CA SER A 193 7.47 -20.30 -10.56
C SER A 193 7.89 -19.76 -9.20
N TRP A 194 8.19 -18.47 -9.12
CA TRP A 194 8.59 -17.83 -7.88
C TRP A 194 7.43 -17.71 -6.89
N ALA A 195 6.24 -17.31 -7.37
CA ALA A 195 5.00 -17.26 -6.63
C ALA A 195 4.70 -18.60 -5.94
N HIS A 196 4.63 -19.68 -6.74
CA HIS A 196 4.23 -20.99 -6.24
C HIS A 196 5.30 -21.68 -5.39
N TYR A 197 6.57 -21.65 -5.81
CA TYR A 197 7.58 -22.45 -5.12
C TYR A 197 8.16 -21.75 -3.89
N VAL A 198 8.17 -20.42 -3.85
CA VAL A 198 8.84 -19.65 -2.79
C VAL A 198 7.86 -18.83 -1.98
N LEU A 199 7.04 -18.00 -2.63
CA LEU A 199 6.18 -17.07 -1.90
C LEU A 199 5.00 -17.77 -1.25
N GLN A 200 4.43 -18.81 -1.87
CA GLN A 200 3.31 -19.55 -1.28
C GLN A 200 3.66 -20.15 0.09
N PRO A 201 4.77 -20.89 0.28
CA PRO A 201 5.19 -21.32 1.63
C PRO A 201 5.40 -20.17 2.62
N ILE A 202 5.92 -19.03 2.17
CA ILE A 202 6.16 -17.84 2.99
C ILE A 202 4.84 -17.22 3.44
N VAL A 203 3.90 -17.04 2.51
CA VAL A 203 2.58 -16.46 2.77
C VAL A 203 1.77 -17.37 3.69
N ASN A 204 1.80 -18.69 3.45
CA ASN A 204 1.15 -19.67 4.34
C ASN A 204 1.71 -19.59 5.77
N PHE A 205 3.03 -19.43 5.93
CA PHE A 205 3.62 -19.24 7.26
C PHE A 205 3.04 -18.01 7.98
N ILE A 206 2.81 -16.92 7.25
CA ILE A 206 2.28 -15.66 7.80
C ILE A 206 0.82 -15.81 8.23
N VAL A 207 -0.04 -16.29 7.32
CA VAL A 207 -1.51 -16.28 7.53
C VAL A 207 -2.03 -17.46 8.32
N ASP A 208 -1.36 -18.60 8.27
CA ASP A 208 -1.86 -19.73 9.04
C ASP A 208 -1.63 -19.48 10.54
N PHE A 209 -0.78 -18.51 10.93
CA PHE A 209 -0.42 -18.17 12.32
C PHE A 209 -1.66 -18.02 13.21
N LYS A 210 -1.76 -18.90 14.22
CA LYS A 210 -2.90 -19.03 15.15
C LYS A 210 -4.30 -19.03 14.50
N GLU A 211 -4.44 -19.71 13.36
CA GLU A 211 -5.73 -19.85 12.69
C GLU A 211 -6.31 -18.48 12.32
N SER A 212 -5.46 -17.59 11.78
CA SER A 212 -5.96 -16.29 11.35
C SER A 212 -7.03 -16.48 10.28
N ASP A 213 -8.13 -15.73 10.40
CA ASP A 213 -9.27 -15.76 9.48
C ASP A 213 -8.94 -15.10 8.10
N ILE A 214 -7.66 -15.00 7.75
CA ILE A 214 -7.20 -14.39 6.51
C ILE A 214 -7.19 -15.45 5.41
N CYS A 215 -8.03 -15.24 4.40
CA CYS A 215 -8.03 -16.01 3.16
C CYS A 215 -7.01 -15.41 2.19
N ILE A 216 -6.06 -16.24 1.74
CA ILE A 216 -5.14 -15.85 0.67
C ILE A 216 -5.74 -16.15 -0.68
N ARG A 217 -5.69 -15.16 -1.56
CA ARG A 217 -6.09 -15.27 -2.94
C ARG A 217 -4.91 -14.88 -3.84
N TRP A 218 -4.57 -15.78 -4.77
CA TRP A 218 -3.49 -15.63 -5.74
C TRP A 218 -4.05 -15.26 -7.10
N ASP A 219 -3.32 -14.41 -7.83
CA ASP A 219 -3.53 -14.06 -9.24
C ASP A 219 -4.94 -13.57 -9.62
N THR A 220 -5.01 -12.61 -10.55
CA THR A 220 -6.24 -12.26 -11.31
C THR A 220 -7.46 -11.73 -10.55
N ILE A 221 -7.41 -11.57 -9.22
CA ILE A 221 -8.53 -11.01 -8.47
C ILE A 221 -8.57 -9.49 -8.58
N THR A 222 -9.76 -8.97 -8.82
CA THR A 222 -10.08 -7.54 -8.80
C THR A 222 -10.04 -7.03 -7.36
N SER A 223 -9.17 -6.05 -7.06
CA SER A 223 -9.22 -5.32 -5.79
C SER A 223 -10.57 -4.63 -5.64
N LYS A 224 -11.32 -4.97 -4.58
CA LYS A 224 -12.57 -4.32 -4.19
C LYS A 224 -12.34 -2.85 -3.85
N ALA A 225 -11.23 -2.57 -3.16
CA ALA A 225 -10.84 -1.20 -2.81
C ALA A 225 -10.61 -0.32 -4.06
N SER A 226 -9.92 -0.87 -5.07
CA SER A 226 -9.70 -0.16 -6.34
C SER A 226 -10.99 0.00 -7.15
N LEU A 227 -11.86 -1.01 -7.14
CA LEU A 227 -13.14 -1.00 -7.84
C LEU A 227 -14.07 0.10 -7.30
N GLU A 228 -14.22 0.17 -5.97
CA GLU A 228 -15.07 1.18 -5.32
C GLU A 228 -14.55 2.60 -5.49
N ARG A 229 -13.24 2.81 -5.37
CA ARG A 229 -12.61 4.12 -5.62
C ARG A 229 -13.00 4.70 -6.98
N ASN A 230 -13.17 3.82 -7.97
CA ASN A 230 -13.45 4.18 -9.35
C ASN A 230 -14.95 4.13 -9.72
N ASN A 231 -15.85 3.92 -8.75
CA ASN A 231 -17.28 3.69 -9.00
C ASN A 231 -17.52 2.65 -10.11
N GLU A 232 -16.75 1.54 -10.08
CA GLU A 232 -16.82 0.43 -11.05
C GLU A 232 -16.46 0.75 -12.51
N LYS A 233 -16.19 2.02 -12.87
CA LYS A 233 -15.96 2.47 -14.26
C LYS A 233 -14.50 2.75 -14.61
N GLY A 234 -13.61 2.77 -13.62
CA GLY A 234 -12.20 3.14 -13.80
C GLY A 234 -11.21 1.97 -13.74
N PRO A 235 -9.91 2.26 -13.94
CA PRO A 235 -8.88 1.22 -14.03
C PRO A 235 -8.71 0.45 -12.71
N ILE A 236 -8.94 -0.86 -12.78
CA ILE A 236 -8.78 -1.78 -11.65
C ILE A 236 -7.31 -2.15 -11.51
N LYS A 237 -6.77 -1.99 -10.29
CA LYS A 237 -5.43 -2.49 -9.97
C LYS A 237 -5.51 -3.96 -9.56
N LYS A 238 -4.54 -4.73 -10.02
CA LYS A 238 -4.40 -6.16 -9.74
C LYS A 238 -3.02 -6.40 -9.14
N ASN A 239 -2.99 -6.98 -7.96
CA ASN A 239 -1.78 -7.46 -7.31
C ASN A 239 -1.71 -9.00 -7.42
N ASP A 240 -0.53 -9.56 -7.19
CA ASP A 240 -0.32 -11.01 -7.31
C ASP A 240 -0.85 -11.76 -6.07
N ILE A 241 -0.84 -11.09 -4.92
CA ILE A 241 -1.21 -11.67 -3.63
C ILE A 241 -2.21 -10.75 -2.92
N TYR A 242 -3.33 -11.32 -2.47
CA TYR A 242 -4.30 -10.68 -1.60
C TYR A 242 -4.55 -11.56 -0.36
N GLY A 243 -4.31 -11.02 0.83
CA GLY A 243 -4.82 -11.58 2.08
C GLY A 243 -6.04 -10.81 2.53
N VAL A 244 -7.17 -11.50 2.52
CA VAL A 244 -8.50 -10.93 2.75
C VAL A 244 -9.05 -11.44 4.07
N TYR A 245 -9.49 -10.54 4.94
CA TYR A 245 -10.24 -10.87 6.14
C TYR A 245 -11.72 -10.58 5.90
N GLU A 246 -12.57 -11.60 6.06
CA GLU A 246 -14.01 -11.46 5.87
C GLU A 246 -14.71 -11.12 7.19
N ILE A 247 -15.46 -10.02 7.20
CA ILE A 247 -16.28 -9.58 8.32
C ILE A 247 -17.73 -9.90 8.02
N GLY A 248 -18.34 -10.70 8.89
CA GLY A 248 -19.77 -10.98 8.87
C GLY A 248 -20.30 -11.64 7.59
N GLY A 249 -19.47 -12.31 6.79
CA GLY A 249 -19.89 -12.99 5.56
C GLY A 249 -20.17 -12.09 4.35
N HIS A 250 -19.93 -10.78 4.49
CA HIS A 250 -20.37 -9.77 3.51
C HIS A 250 -19.31 -8.74 3.15
N PHE A 251 -18.29 -8.59 4.00
CA PHE A 251 -17.33 -7.51 3.88
C PHE A 251 -15.88 -8.01 3.88
N ASP A 252 -15.24 -7.91 2.72
CA ASP A 252 -13.85 -8.34 2.51
C ASP A 252 -12.89 -7.17 2.75
N LEU A 253 -12.03 -7.30 3.76
CA LEU A 253 -10.93 -6.38 4.02
C LEU A 253 -9.62 -6.88 3.41
N GLU A 254 -9.06 -6.12 2.48
CA GLU A 254 -7.73 -6.39 1.90
C GLU A 254 -6.62 -5.94 2.86
N LEU A 255 -6.11 -6.85 3.70
CA LEU A 255 -5.12 -6.54 4.75
C LEU A 255 -3.67 -6.83 4.33
N ILE A 256 -3.48 -7.78 3.43
CA ILE A 256 -2.16 -8.16 2.91
C ILE A 256 -2.20 -8.00 1.39
N LEU A 257 -1.23 -7.28 0.83
CA LEU A 257 -1.09 -7.09 -0.60
C LEU A 257 0.32 -7.49 -1.02
N GLY A 258 0.50 -8.15 -2.16
CA GLY A 258 1.83 -8.48 -2.65
C GLY A 258 2.02 -8.35 -4.16
N GLU A 259 3.23 -7.93 -4.54
CA GLU A 259 3.70 -7.86 -5.93
C GLU A 259 5.00 -8.67 -6.10
N ILE A 260 5.12 -9.28 -7.26
CA ILE A 260 6.26 -10.09 -7.69
C ILE A 260 6.87 -9.42 -8.93
N SER A 261 8.01 -8.77 -8.76
CA SER A 261 8.70 -8.11 -9.87
C SER A 261 9.70 -9.06 -10.53
N ASN A 262 9.32 -9.63 -11.66
CA ASN A 262 10.14 -10.55 -12.46
C ASN A 262 10.58 -11.82 -11.71
N GLY A 263 11.28 -12.71 -12.43
CA GLY A 263 11.91 -13.88 -11.81
C GLY A 263 13.12 -13.50 -10.94
N PRO A 264 13.45 -14.30 -9.91
CA PRO A 264 14.42 -13.93 -8.87
C PRO A 264 15.87 -13.77 -9.35
N PHE A 265 16.18 -14.29 -10.55
CA PHE A 265 17.52 -14.25 -11.13
C PHE A 265 17.61 -13.33 -12.36
N ASN A 266 16.55 -12.58 -12.67
CA ASN A 266 16.60 -11.57 -13.72
C ASN A 266 17.22 -10.27 -13.18
N ARG A 267 18.35 -9.86 -13.75
CA ARG A 267 19.12 -8.68 -13.30
C ARG A 267 19.27 -7.60 -14.38
N SER A 268 18.39 -7.59 -15.38
CA SER A 268 18.48 -6.59 -16.44
C SER A 268 18.21 -5.17 -15.88
N SER A 269 18.73 -4.14 -16.54
CA SER A 269 18.47 -2.75 -16.16
C SER A 269 16.98 -2.39 -16.22
N GLN A 270 16.21 -3.07 -17.07
CA GLN A 270 14.76 -2.91 -17.16
C GLN A 270 14.04 -3.43 -15.91
N VAL A 271 14.57 -4.47 -15.25
CA VAL A 271 14.01 -5.00 -13.99
C VAL A 271 14.01 -3.93 -12.90
N GLN A 272 15.07 -3.12 -12.79
CA GLN A 272 15.14 -2.07 -11.77
C GLN A 272 14.06 -0.99 -11.94
N VAL A 273 13.70 -0.68 -13.19
CA VAL A 273 12.58 0.23 -13.49
C VAL A 273 11.25 -0.43 -13.12
N HIS A 274 11.09 -1.72 -13.41
CA HIS A 274 9.90 -2.51 -13.08
C HIS A 274 9.69 -2.60 -11.56
N ILE A 275 10.73 -2.94 -10.80
CA ILE A 275 10.71 -3.00 -9.33
C ILE A 275 10.20 -1.69 -8.74
N LYS A 276 10.73 -0.55 -9.19
CA LYS A 276 10.30 0.77 -8.70
C LYS A 276 8.82 1.05 -9.01
N LYS A 277 8.37 0.67 -10.21
CA LYS A 277 6.97 0.84 -10.62
C LYS A 277 6.03 -0.03 -9.79
N ASP A 278 6.37 -1.29 -9.57
CA ASP A 278 5.55 -2.22 -8.78
C ASP A 278 5.50 -1.81 -7.32
N ARG A 279 6.62 -1.38 -6.72
CA ARG A 279 6.62 -0.81 -5.36
C ARG A 279 5.67 0.39 -5.28
N SER A 280 5.71 1.30 -6.26
CA SER A 280 4.81 2.47 -6.29
C SER A 280 3.34 2.05 -6.43
N LYS A 281 3.05 1.11 -7.34
CA LYS A 281 1.71 0.51 -7.52
C LYS A 281 1.22 -0.14 -6.23
N LEU A 282 2.00 -1.01 -5.61
CA LEU A 282 1.69 -1.73 -4.37
C LEU A 282 1.36 -0.77 -3.23
N SER A 283 2.17 0.27 -3.06
CA SER A 283 1.95 1.31 -2.03
C SER A 283 0.63 2.04 -2.23
N LYS A 284 0.31 2.39 -3.49
CA LYS A 284 -0.96 3.01 -3.85
C LYS A 284 -2.15 2.07 -3.62
N CYS A 285 -2.00 0.77 -3.90
CA CYS A 285 -3.01 -0.23 -3.55
C CYS A 285 -3.22 -0.32 -2.04
N GLY A 286 -2.16 -0.27 -1.24
CA GLY A 286 -2.24 -0.25 0.23
C GLY A 286 -3.00 0.96 0.76
N LYS A 287 -2.76 2.15 0.18
CA LYS A 287 -3.54 3.35 0.50
C LYS A 287 -5.02 3.17 0.14
N ASP A 288 -5.32 2.64 -1.05
CA ASP A 288 -6.70 2.43 -1.50
C ASP A 288 -7.42 1.43 -0.59
N ALA A 289 -6.76 0.35 -0.16
CA ALA A 289 -7.29 -0.62 0.80
C ALA A 289 -7.62 0.03 2.15
N LEU A 290 -6.72 0.86 2.68
CA LEU A 290 -6.97 1.57 3.94
C LEU A 290 -8.11 2.58 3.82
N ASN A 291 -8.20 3.29 2.69
CA ASN A 291 -9.33 4.18 2.38
C ASN A 291 -10.65 3.45 2.33
N PHE A 292 -10.68 2.28 1.70
CA PHE A 292 -11.87 1.45 1.61
C PHE A 292 -12.35 1.04 3.01
N VAL A 293 -11.45 0.57 3.88
CA VAL A 293 -11.78 0.20 5.27
C VAL A 293 -12.43 1.38 6.00
N ILE A 294 -11.76 2.54 5.98
CA ILE A 294 -12.22 3.73 6.70
C ILE A 294 -13.55 4.24 6.11
N ASN A 295 -13.67 4.35 4.79
CA ASN A 295 -14.89 4.86 4.14
C ASN A 295 -16.11 3.99 4.38
N LYS A 296 -15.93 2.67 4.43
CA LYS A 296 -17.03 1.74 4.69
C LYS A 296 -17.51 1.83 6.13
N TYR A 297 -16.56 1.98 7.05
CA TYR A 297 -16.87 2.04 8.47
C TYR A 297 -17.41 3.41 8.91
N ALA A 298 -16.85 4.49 8.37
CA ALA A 298 -17.21 5.86 8.72
C ALA A 298 -18.66 6.21 8.41
N LYS A 299 -19.30 5.50 7.47
CA LYS A 299 -20.69 5.74 7.08
C LYS A 299 -21.69 5.27 8.14
N SER A 300 -21.25 4.57 9.18
CA SER A 300 -22.14 3.87 10.11
C SER A 300 -21.83 4.09 11.59
N HIS A 301 -20.79 4.85 11.97
CA HIS A 301 -20.27 4.82 13.35
C HIS A 301 -19.73 6.16 13.87
N ASN A 302 -19.50 6.19 15.19
CA ASN A 302 -19.03 7.34 15.96
C ASN A 302 -17.55 7.71 15.71
N TYR A 303 -17.16 8.87 16.23
CA TYR A 303 -15.83 9.46 16.04
C TYR A 303 -14.69 8.62 16.68
N ASP A 304 -14.90 8.07 17.88
CA ASP A 304 -13.86 7.30 18.59
C ASP A 304 -13.39 6.07 17.81
N ASP A 305 -14.33 5.32 17.21
CA ASP A 305 -13.99 4.17 16.39
C ASP A 305 -13.26 4.60 15.10
N LEU A 306 -13.57 5.79 14.58
CA LEU A 306 -12.86 6.35 13.43
C LEU A 306 -11.42 6.72 13.76
N VAL A 307 -11.15 7.28 14.94
CA VAL A 307 -9.78 7.52 15.41
C VAL A 307 -9.02 6.20 15.51
N LYS A 308 -9.63 5.14 16.08
CA LYS A 308 -9.02 3.80 16.13
C LYS A 308 -8.78 3.19 14.75
N MET A 309 -9.64 3.46 13.77
CA MET A 309 -9.46 3.01 12.39
C MET A 309 -8.19 3.56 11.74
N GLN A 310 -7.66 4.72 12.18
CA GLN A 310 -6.37 5.23 11.70
C GLN A 310 -5.19 4.36 12.11
N GLU A 311 -5.36 3.51 13.13
CA GLU A 311 -4.34 2.58 13.62
C GLU A 311 -4.27 1.26 12.83
N ILE A 312 -5.27 1.01 11.98
CA ILE A 312 -5.29 -0.16 11.09
C ILE A 312 -4.11 -0.07 10.12
N LYS A 313 -3.47 -1.21 9.95
CA LYS A 313 -2.31 -1.41 9.09
C LYS A 313 -2.67 -2.27 7.89
N ILE A 314 -2.15 -1.90 6.72
CA ILE A 314 -2.10 -2.80 5.55
C ILE A 314 -0.64 -3.24 5.37
N TYR A 315 -0.45 -4.53 5.13
CA TYR A 315 0.86 -5.16 4.99
C TYR A 315 1.17 -5.36 3.51
N LEU A 316 2.36 -4.93 3.09
CA LEU A 316 2.78 -4.99 1.69
C LEU A 316 3.98 -5.94 1.56
N LEU A 317 3.89 -6.91 0.66
CA LEU A 317 4.96 -7.85 0.33
C LEU A 317 5.47 -7.53 -1.07
N HIS A 318 6.73 -7.15 -1.18
CA HIS A 318 7.35 -6.94 -2.49
C HIS A 318 8.48 -7.93 -2.68
N ALA A 319 8.24 -8.90 -3.57
CA ALA A 319 9.25 -9.86 -3.98
C ALA A 319 9.92 -9.34 -5.25
N HIS A 320 11.22 -9.07 -5.20
CA HIS A 320 12.02 -8.82 -6.40
C HIS A 320 13.43 -9.42 -6.30
N GLU A 321 13.99 -9.86 -7.41
CA GLU A 321 15.28 -10.57 -7.42
C GLU A 321 15.31 -11.70 -6.37
N THR A 322 16.36 -11.79 -5.54
CA THR A 322 16.42 -12.78 -4.45
C THR A 322 15.85 -12.25 -3.13
N VAL A 323 15.14 -11.13 -3.15
CA VAL A 323 14.79 -10.34 -1.98
C VAL A 323 13.28 -10.32 -1.75
N LEU A 324 12.89 -10.38 -0.48
CA LEU A 324 11.55 -10.08 -0.02
C LEU A 324 11.62 -8.83 0.87
N GLU A 325 10.93 -7.78 0.46
CA GLU A 325 10.72 -6.57 1.26
C GLU A 325 9.32 -6.58 1.86
N LEU A 326 9.23 -6.26 3.15
CA LEU A 326 7.97 -6.15 3.86
C LEU A 326 7.77 -4.71 4.31
N PHE A 327 6.61 -4.15 3.97
CA PHE A 327 6.21 -2.82 4.39
C PHE A 327 4.89 -2.83 5.15
N ILE A 328 4.70 -1.78 5.94
CA ILE A 328 3.46 -1.47 6.63
C ILE A 328 3.02 -0.09 6.16
N ILE A 329 1.76 0.04 5.76
CA ILE A 329 1.13 1.33 5.52
C ILE A 329 0.04 1.58 6.58
N ASP A 330 0.07 2.77 7.18
CA ASP A 330 -0.89 3.22 8.20
C ASP A 330 -1.27 4.69 8.00
N ARG A 331 -2.30 5.17 8.70
CA ARG A 331 -2.81 6.55 8.60
C ARG A 331 -2.61 7.35 9.88
N ARG A 332 -1.60 7.02 10.69
CA ARG A 332 -1.29 7.75 11.93
C ARG A 332 -0.86 9.21 11.73
N ILE A 333 -0.57 9.61 10.48
CA ILE A 333 -0.21 10.98 10.10
C ILE A 333 -1.31 11.56 9.19
N ALA A 334 -2.58 11.32 9.54
CA ALA A 334 -3.73 11.78 8.76
C ALA A 334 -3.65 13.30 8.48
N PRO A 335 -3.99 13.76 7.26
CA PRO A 335 -4.56 13.00 6.13
C PRO A 335 -3.53 12.26 5.26
N LEU A 336 -2.25 12.28 5.62
CA LEU A 336 -1.19 11.57 4.90
C LEU A 336 -1.10 10.11 5.35
N TYR A 337 -0.57 9.27 4.46
CA TYR A 337 -0.31 7.85 4.70
C TYR A 337 1.17 7.70 4.98
N ARG A 338 1.50 6.84 5.92
CA ARG A 338 2.88 6.53 6.24
C ARG A 338 3.18 5.11 5.80
N MET A 339 4.16 4.95 4.91
CA MET A 339 4.71 3.64 4.55
C MET A 339 6.07 3.45 5.20
N ARG A 340 6.23 2.35 5.95
CA ARG A 340 7.48 1.98 6.64
C ARG A 340 7.93 0.59 6.23
N LYS A 341 9.24 0.41 6.06
CA LYS A 341 9.82 -0.92 5.88
C LYS A 341 9.90 -1.63 7.24
N LEU A 342 9.25 -2.78 7.34
CA LEU A 342 9.37 -3.69 8.48
C LEU A 342 10.71 -4.43 8.42
N GLY A 343 11.11 -4.86 7.22
CA GLY A 343 12.41 -5.48 7.01
C GLY A 343 12.61 -5.93 5.58
N THR A 344 13.86 -6.27 5.28
CA THR A 344 14.28 -6.88 4.03
C THR A 344 15.00 -8.17 4.35
N VAL A 345 14.67 -9.23 3.63
CA VAL A 345 15.36 -10.51 3.76
C VAL A 345 15.67 -11.11 2.39
N GLU A 346 16.85 -11.69 2.29
CA GLU A 346 17.23 -12.47 1.12
C GLU A 346 16.69 -13.89 1.26
N THR A 347 16.00 -14.36 0.23
CA THR A 347 15.47 -15.72 0.16
C THR A 347 16.62 -16.72 0.12
N PRO A 348 16.60 -17.75 0.99
CA PRO A 348 17.65 -18.76 1.05
C PRO A 348 17.56 -19.73 -0.14
N PHE A 349 18.05 -19.34 -1.32
CA PHE A 349 18.04 -20.19 -2.52
C PHE A 349 19.15 -21.25 -2.56
N LEU A 350 20.24 -21.06 -1.80
CA LEU A 350 21.39 -21.95 -1.77
C LEU A 350 21.49 -22.68 -0.42
N GLU A 351 22.06 -23.89 -0.46
CA GLU A 351 22.44 -24.64 0.74
C GLU A 351 23.43 -23.84 1.61
N ASN A 352 23.44 -24.08 2.94
CA ASN A 352 24.22 -23.32 3.94
C ASN A 352 23.71 -21.89 4.24
N SER A 353 22.41 -21.69 4.15
CA SER A 353 21.74 -20.40 4.37
C SER A 353 21.02 -20.31 5.72
N GLU A 354 21.41 -21.09 6.73
CA GLU A 354 20.79 -21.10 8.08
C GLU A 354 20.60 -19.70 8.66
N LYS A 355 21.62 -18.85 8.57
CA LYS A 355 21.54 -17.45 9.03
C LYS A 355 20.47 -16.65 8.28
N LYS A 356 20.34 -16.85 6.96
CA LYS A 356 19.30 -16.20 6.14
C LYS A 356 17.91 -16.74 6.49
N LEU A 357 17.80 -18.05 6.71
CA LEU A 357 16.56 -18.72 7.09
C LEU A 357 16.07 -18.29 8.48
N ILE A 358 16.97 -18.17 9.46
CA ILE A 358 16.64 -17.63 10.79
C ILE A 358 16.13 -16.19 10.68
N LYS A 359 16.78 -15.35 9.87
CA LYS A 359 16.33 -13.97 9.63
C LYS A 359 14.97 -13.93 8.94
N LEU A 360 14.73 -14.78 7.95
CA LEU A 360 13.44 -14.92 7.26
C LEU A 360 12.35 -15.29 8.27
N ILE A 361 12.53 -16.38 9.02
CA ILE A 361 11.55 -16.84 10.01
C ILE A 361 11.30 -15.77 11.08
N GLN A 362 12.34 -15.07 11.55
CA GLN A 362 12.17 -13.98 12.51
C GLN A 362 11.34 -12.81 11.95
N LEU A 363 11.60 -12.44 10.70
CA LEU A 363 10.86 -11.38 10.03
C LEU A 363 9.40 -11.79 9.79
N LEU A 364 9.15 -13.01 9.30
CA LEU A 364 7.79 -13.52 9.07
C LEU A 364 7.01 -13.70 10.38
N TYR A 365 7.68 -14.15 11.45
CA TYR A 365 7.07 -14.25 12.78
C TYR A 365 6.68 -12.87 13.32
N THR A 366 7.54 -11.87 13.15
CA THR A 366 7.24 -10.48 13.49
C THR A 366 6.01 -9.98 12.74
N LEU A 367 5.96 -10.21 11.42
CA LEU A 367 4.81 -9.84 10.59
C LEU A 367 3.53 -10.54 11.04
N SER A 368 3.60 -11.84 11.35
CA SER A 368 2.44 -12.63 11.80
C SER A 368 1.85 -12.08 13.11
N ILE A 369 2.71 -11.71 14.07
CA ILE A 369 2.27 -11.06 15.31
C ILE A 369 1.57 -9.72 15.01
N HIS A 370 2.15 -8.90 14.14
CA HIS A 370 1.53 -7.62 13.79
C HIS A 370 0.17 -7.80 13.14
N ILE A 371 0.03 -8.75 12.22
CA ILE A 371 -1.27 -9.08 11.58
C ILE A 371 -2.28 -9.50 12.64
N GLU A 372 -1.89 -10.33 13.60
CA GLU A 372 -2.77 -10.79 14.68
C GLU A 372 -3.21 -9.63 15.59
N GLU A 373 -2.29 -8.73 15.96
CA GLU A 373 -2.59 -7.49 16.70
C GLU A 373 -3.58 -6.61 15.91
N ASN A 374 -3.41 -6.49 14.60
CA ASN A 374 -4.27 -5.71 13.71
C ASN A 374 -5.67 -6.34 13.56
N LEU A 375 -5.75 -7.67 13.43
CA LEU A 375 -7.02 -8.39 13.39
C LEU A 375 -7.79 -8.25 14.71
N ARG A 376 -7.10 -8.26 15.85
CA ARG A 376 -7.75 -8.01 17.15
C ARG A 376 -8.35 -6.61 17.20
N LEU A 377 -7.61 -5.60 16.74
CA LEU A 377 -8.13 -4.23 16.66
C LEU A 377 -9.36 -4.15 15.74
N ILE A 378 -9.29 -4.74 14.55
CA ILE A 378 -10.43 -4.80 13.62
C ILE A 378 -11.63 -5.50 14.29
N LYS A 379 -11.44 -6.67 14.89
CA LYS A 379 -12.50 -7.38 15.61
C LYS A 379 -13.08 -6.55 16.75
N GLU A 380 -12.26 -5.82 17.51
CA GLU A 380 -12.76 -4.92 18.56
C GLU A 380 -13.66 -3.83 17.98
N ILE A 381 -13.24 -3.20 16.88
CA ILE A 381 -13.99 -2.11 16.25
C ILE A 381 -15.29 -2.65 15.62
N PHE A 382 -15.25 -3.77 14.91
CA PHE A 382 -16.43 -4.29 14.20
C PHE A 382 -17.38 -5.13 15.09
N ASN A 383 -16.89 -5.92 16.06
CA ASN A 383 -17.76 -6.73 16.92
C ASN A 383 -18.55 -5.87 17.92
N LYS A 384 -17.98 -4.77 18.41
CA LYS A 384 -18.71 -3.80 19.26
C LYS A 384 -19.95 -3.23 18.60
N ASN A 385 -20.04 -3.32 17.27
CA ASN A 385 -21.12 -2.73 16.50
C ASN A 385 -22.02 -3.75 15.79
N LEU A 386 -21.54 -4.97 15.51
CA LEU A 386 -22.42 -6.08 15.11
C LEU A 386 -23.44 -6.44 16.19
N ASP A 387 -23.10 -6.30 17.48
CA ASP A 387 -24.05 -6.48 18.59
C ASP A 387 -25.08 -5.35 18.70
N LYS A 388 -24.79 -4.16 18.14
CA LYS A 388 -25.71 -3.00 18.15
C LYS A 388 -26.67 -3.01 16.97
N ASP A 389 -26.21 -3.46 15.80
CA ASP A 389 -27.04 -3.55 14.60
C ASP A 389 -28.09 -4.69 14.68
N HIS A 390 -27.93 -5.64 15.60
CA HIS A 390 -28.98 -6.59 15.96
C HIS A 390 -30.09 -6.01 16.85
N ILE A 391 -29.93 -4.79 17.37
CA ILE A 391 -30.94 -4.08 18.17
C ILE A 391 -31.70 -3.03 17.33
N SER A 392 -31.16 -2.56 16.21
CA SER A 392 -31.84 -1.64 15.30
C SER A 392 -32.29 -2.35 14.02
N ASN A 393 -33.23 -3.28 14.17
CA ASN A 393 -34.17 -3.55 13.09
C ASN A 393 -34.83 -2.23 12.71
N TYR A 394 -34.58 -1.78 11.47
CA TYR A 394 -35.44 -0.91 10.66
C TYR A 394 -36.72 -0.46 11.37
N SER A 395 -36.65 0.58 12.18
CA SER A 395 -37.80 1.42 12.51
C SER A 395 -37.65 2.67 11.66
N SER A 396 -38.47 2.68 10.62
CA SER A 396 -38.79 3.82 9.78
C SER A 396 -39.13 5.09 10.57
N GLU A 397 -38.94 6.20 9.86
CA GLU A 397 -39.60 7.49 10.02
C GLU A 397 -39.04 8.44 11.10
N ASP A 398 -38.48 9.53 10.56
CA ASP A 398 -38.68 10.92 10.99
C ASP A 398 -38.71 11.14 12.51
N ASN A 399 -37.54 11.45 13.05
CA ASN A 399 -37.46 12.38 14.16
C ASN A 399 -36.25 13.29 13.96
N ASP A 400 -36.56 14.49 13.48
CA ASP A 400 -35.77 15.69 13.73
C ASP A 400 -35.60 15.83 15.24
N ASN A 401 -34.43 15.46 15.77
CA ASN A 401 -34.02 15.89 17.10
C ASN A 401 -32.57 16.38 17.04
N ASP A 402 -32.48 17.65 17.38
CA ASP A 402 -31.42 18.61 17.11
C ASP A 402 -30.41 18.63 18.28
N GLU A 403 -29.80 17.48 18.57
CA GLU A 403 -28.73 17.35 19.60
C GLU A 403 -27.48 16.60 19.08
N GLY A 404 -27.24 16.61 17.76
CA GLY A 404 -26.15 15.88 17.11
C GLY A 404 -25.19 16.71 16.24
N GLU A 405 -25.21 18.04 16.34
CA GLU A 405 -24.48 18.91 15.40
C GLU A 405 -22.94 18.82 15.52
N GLU A 406 -22.38 18.69 16.73
CA GLU A 406 -20.91 18.63 16.91
C GLU A 406 -20.30 17.29 16.44
N GLU A 407 -20.94 16.15 16.73
CA GLU A 407 -20.42 14.83 16.35
C GLU A 407 -20.51 14.62 14.83
N CYS A 408 -21.56 15.14 14.19
CA CYS A 408 -21.69 15.19 12.74
C CYS A 408 -20.60 16.07 12.07
N GLU A 409 -20.22 17.18 12.68
CA GLU A 409 -19.19 18.06 12.11
C GLU A 409 -17.80 17.42 12.14
N GLU A 410 -17.44 16.70 13.21
CA GLU A 410 -16.16 16.00 13.32
C GLU A 410 -16.05 14.79 12.39
N ILE A 411 -17.11 13.99 12.27
CA ILE A 411 -17.19 12.89 11.30
C ILE A 411 -17.09 13.45 9.87
N SER A 412 -17.80 14.54 9.57
CA SER A 412 -17.71 15.24 8.28
C SER A 412 -16.30 15.77 7.99
N LYS A 413 -15.61 16.36 8.98
CA LYS A 413 -14.19 16.75 8.88
C LYS A 413 -13.32 15.53 8.56
N MET A 414 -13.53 14.39 9.18
CA MET A 414 -12.75 13.17 8.93
C MET A 414 -12.96 12.56 7.55
N PHE A 415 -14.20 12.56 7.04
CA PHE A 415 -14.49 12.23 5.64
C PHE A 415 -13.85 13.21 4.66
N SER A 416 -13.89 14.51 4.98
CA SER A 416 -13.19 15.52 4.20
C SER A 416 -11.70 15.17 4.10
N PHE A 417 -11.06 14.76 5.22
CA PHE A 417 -9.66 14.34 5.25
C PHE A 417 -9.36 13.10 4.39
N ILE A 418 -10.30 12.16 4.21
CA ILE A 418 -10.12 11.01 3.29
C ILE A 418 -10.11 11.48 1.84
N SER A 419 -10.99 12.43 1.51
CA SER A 419 -11.14 12.98 0.16
C SER A 419 -10.05 13.99 -0.24
N LEU A 420 -9.29 14.54 0.72
CA LEU A 420 -8.33 15.63 0.47
C LEU A 420 -7.18 15.27 -0.48
N ILE A 421 -6.74 14.02 -0.50
CA ILE A 421 -5.60 13.60 -1.33
C ILE A 421 -5.98 12.33 -2.10
N PRO A 422 -6.36 12.44 -3.39
CA PRO A 422 -6.65 11.26 -4.19
C PRO A 422 -5.39 10.43 -4.44
N THR A 423 -5.58 9.17 -4.81
CA THR A 423 -4.50 8.31 -5.29
C THR A 423 -4.28 8.58 -6.78
N TYR A 424 -3.10 9.10 -7.14
CA TYR A 424 -2.76 9.40 -8.53
C TYR A 424 -2.35 8.13 -9.27
N ASN A 425 -2.76 8.00 -10.53
CA ASN A 425 -2.41 6.84 -11.34
C ASN A 425 -0.89 6.82 -11.57
N THR A 426 -0.30 5.62 -11.58
CA THR A 426 1.07 5.48 -12.09
C THR A 426 0.94 5.58 -13.60
N PRO A 427 1.54 6.58 -14.29
CA PRO A 427 1.51 6.66 -15.74
C PRO A 427 1.85 5.30 -16.35
N ARG A 428 0.99 4.83 -17.26
CA ARG A 428 1.27 3.64 -18.06
C ARG A 428 2.52 3.98 -18.85
N SER A 429 3.63 3.24 -18.63
CA SER A 429 4.64 3.26 -19.69
C SER A 429 3.95 2.78 -20.94
N SER A 430 4.03 3.58 -22.00
CA SER A 430 3.68 3.17 -23.35
C SER A 430 4.11 1.72 -23.52
N ILE A 431 3.13 0.86 -23.75
CA ILE A 431 3.34 -0.53 -24.12
C ILE A 431 4.35 -0.48 -25.27
N ASN A 432 5.53 -1.07 -25.06
CA ASN A 432 6.47 -1.32 -26.16
C ASN A 432 5.98 -2.50 -26.98
#